data_AF-A0A1V2Q5U0-F1
#
_entry.id   AF-A0A1V2Q5U0-F1
#
_cell.length_a   1.000
_cell.length_b   1.000
_cell.length_c   1.000
_cell.angle_alpha   90.00
_cell.angle_beta   90.00
_cell.angle_gamma   90.00
#
_symmetry.space_group_name_H-M   'P 1'
#
loop_
_entity.id
_entity.type
_entity.pdbx_description
1 polymer ?
#
loop_
_entity_poly.entity_id
_entity_poly.type
_entity_poly.pdbx_seq_one_letter_code
_entity_poly.pdbx_strand_id
1 'polypeptide(L)'
;MEPFATLDQLKARLDWTLDDDEERLGAAALDDLSGWARHYGRPWPDPLAAPQLVRTLVLGAAVRYMRNPEGYVTSRAGDETLTWAELGDRAGSAHFNRDELRALTAMSGKTALLSVPTTSWAARPKPDASYVPVTGGGKRLPMFSDPESPW
;
A
#
# COMPACT_ATOMS: atom_id res chain seq x y z
N MET A 1 -2.30 -20.92 9.97
CA MET A 1 -0.95 -20.71 10.52
C MET A 1 -1.15 -19.92 11.80
N GLU A 2 -0.38 -20.13 12.87
CA GLU A 2 -0.68 -19.46 14.14
C GLU A 2 -0.60 -17.92 14.00
N PRO A 3 -1.58 -17.14 14.48
CA PRO A 3 -1.57 -15.68 14.34
C PRO A 3 -0.44 -15.03 15.17
N PHE A 4 -0.01 -13.83 14.78
CA PHE A 4 1.06 -13.11 15.50
C PHE A 4 0.63 -12.55 16.86
N ALA A 5 -0.66 -12.50 17.11
CA ALA A 5 -1.23 -12.03 18.35
C ALA A 5 -2.44 -12.89 18.73
N THR A 6 -2.70 -12.95 20.04
CA THR A 6 -3.77 -13.78 20.61
C THR A 6 -5.06 -12.99 20.81
N LEU A 7 -6.19 -13.68 20.89
CA LEU A 7 -7.48 -13.06 21.20
C LEU A 7 -7.48 -12.33 22.55
N ASP A 8 -6.81 -12.86 23.58
CA ASP A 8 -6.73 -12.21 24.90
C ASP A 8 -6.00 -10.87 24.85
N GLN A 9 -4.96 -10.76 24.02
CA GLN A 9 -4.25 -9.50 23.77
C GLN A 9 -5.10 -8.48 23.03
N LEU A 10 -6.04 -8.94 22.17
CA LEU A 10 -7.01 -8.07 21.52
C LEU A 10 -8.05 -7.59 22.54
N LYS A 11 -8.64 -8.51 23.32
CA LYS A 11 -9.60 -8.19 24.40
C LYS A 11 -9.04 -7.17 25.39
N ALA A 12 -7.78 -7.32 25.78
CA ALA A 12 -7.11 -6.39 26.69
C ALA A 12 -6.93 -4.96 26.15
N ARG A 13 -7.19 -4.72 24.86
CA ARG A 13 -7.11 -3.40 24.20
C ARG A 13 -8.46 -2.82 23.83
N LEU A 14 -9.53 -3.60 23.94
CA LEU A 14 -10.88 -3.12 23.68
C LEU A 14 -11.45 -2.56 24.98
N ASP A 15 -12.26 -1.52 24.83
CA ASP A 15 -12.91 -0.85 25.96
C ASP A 15 -14.22 -1.55 26.35
N TRP A 16 -14.56 -2.67 25.68
CA TRP A 16 -15.75 -3.48 25.90
C TRP A 16 -15.42 -4.98 25.89
N THR A 17 -16.31 -5.77 26.49
CA THR A 17 -16.23 -7.23 26.48
C THR A 17 -16.84 -7.75 25.19
N LEU A 18 -16.14 -8.66 24.52
CA LEU A 18 -16.63 -9.31 23.31
C LEU A 18 -17.65 -10.40 23.64
N ASP A 19 -18.70 -10.50 22.84
CA ASP A 19 -19.56 -11.69 22.83
C ASP A 19 -18.98 -12.84 21.97
N ASP A 20 -19.61 -14.01 21.98
CA ASP A 20 -19.13 -15.19 21.26
C ASP A 20 -18.98 -14.95 19.74
N ASP A 21 -19.84 -14.12 19.14
CA ASP A 21 -19.81 -13.85 17.70
C ASP A 21 -18.68 -12.86 17.37
N GLU A 22 -18.53 -11.82 18.19
CA GLU A 22 -17.42 -10.86 18.10
C GLU A 22 -16.07 -11.51 18.39
N GLU A 23 -16.01 -12.49 19.28
CA GLU A 23 -14.79 -13.27 19.54
C GLU A 23 -14.37 -14.07 18.31
N ARG A 24 -15.32 -14.71 17.61
CA ARG A 24 -15.04 -15.38 16.34
C ARG A 24 -14.56 -14.39 15.28
N LEU A 25 -15.20 -13.22 15.21
CA LEU A 25 -14.84 -12.17 14.26
C LEU A 25 -13.43 -11.62 14.53
N GLY A 26 -13.12 -11.35 15.78
CA GLY A 26 -11.79 -10.90 16.21
C GLY A 26 -10.70 -11.93 15.94
N ALA A 27 -11.00 -13.22 16.18
CA ALA A 27 -10.07 -14.31 15.85
C ALA A 27 -9.80 -14.40 14.34
N ALA A 28 -10.84 -14.32 13.51
CA ALA A 28 -10.70 -14.31 12.06
C ALA A 28 -9.87 -13.11 11.56
N ALA A 29 -10.14 -11.91 12.10
CA ALA A 29 -9.39 -10.70 11.76
C ALA A 29 -7.90 -10.81 12.12
N LEU A 30 -7.57 -11.42 13.26
CA LEU A 30 -6.18 -11.65 13.67
C LEU A 30 -5.45 -12.62 12.72
N ASP A 31 -6.13 -13.66 12.23
CA ASP A 31 -5.53 -14.60 11.27
C ASP A 31 -5.28 -13.90 9.91
N ASP A 32 -6.28 -13.21 9.38
CA ASP A 32 -6.18 -12.46 8.12
C ASP A 32 -5.04 -11.43 8.18
N LEU A 33 -5.03 -10.58 9.21
CA LEU A 33 -3.99 -9.57 9.39
C LEU A 33 -2.61 -10.18 9.58
N SER A 34 -2.51 -11.34 10.23
CA SER A 34 -1.25 -12.07 10.34
C SER A 34 -0.79 -12.62 8.99
N GLY A 35 -1.72 -13.10 8.15
CA GLY A 35 -1.46 -13.47 6.76
C GLY A 35 -0.92 -12.29 5.94
N TRP A 36 -1.57 -11.13 6.02
CA TRP A 36 -1.11 -9.90 5.37
C TRP A 36 0.25 -9.43 5.88
N ALA A 37 0.49 -9.51 7.20
CA ALA A 37 1.78 -9.14 7.79
C ALA A 37 2.91 -10.04 7.27
N ARG A 38 2.65 -11.34 7.04
CA ARG A 38 3.61 -12.26 6.41
C ARG A 38 3.87 -11.93 4.95
N HIS A 39 2.81 -11.57 4.23
CA HIS A 39 2.88 -11.23 2.82
C HIS A 39 3.76 -9.99 2.59
N TYR A 40 3.46 -8.89 3.30
CA TYR A 40 4.18 -7.62 3.14
C TYR A 40 5.52 -7.60 3.88
N GLY A 41 5.60 -8.25 5.05
CA GLY A 41 6.82 -8.38 5.84
C GLY A 41 7.64 -9.61 5.46
N ARG A 42 7.96 -10.42 6.47
CA ARG A 42 8.62 -11.73 6.36
C ARG A 42 7.67 -12.82 6.83
N PRO A 43 7.88 -14.08 6.42
CA PRO A 43 7.00 -15.17 6.81
C PRO A 43 7.00 -15.48 8.32
N TRP A 44 8.05 -15.12 9.08
CA TRP A 44 8.26 -15.43 10.51
C TRP A 44 7.57 -16.72 10.96
N PRO A 45 8.22 -17.89 10.76
CA PRO A 45 7.60 -19.20 10.96
C PRO A 45 7.05 -19.39 12.38
N ASP A 46 7.76 -18.84 13.36
CA ASP A 46 7.35 -18.75 14.75
C ASP A 46 6.80 -17.34 15.04
N PRO A 47 5.55 -17.21 15.52
CA PRO A 47 4.99 -15.94 15.97
C PRO A 47 5.83 -15.20 17.03
N LEU A 48 6.54 -15.94 17.89
CA LEU A 48 7.39 -15.35 18.92
C LEU A 48 8.66 -14.73 18.35
N ALA A 49 9.16 -15.27 17.23
CA ALA A 49 10.30 -14.74 16.48
C ALA A 49 9.97 -13.47 15.69
N ALA A 50 8.69 -13.15 15.50
CA ALA A 50 8.28 -11.88 14.89
C ALA A 50 8.63 -10.70 15.82
N PRO A 51 9.17 -9.59 15.28
CA PRO A 51 9.44 -8.39 16.07
C PRO A 51 8.18 -7.92 16.81
N GLN A 52 8.36 -7.39 18.03
CA GLN A 52 7.25 -6.86 18.83
C GLN A 52 6.41 -5.83 18.06
N LEU A 53 7.05 -5.03 17.20
CA LEU A 53 6.35 -4.06 16.36
C LEU A 53 5.30 -4.72 15.45
N VAL A 54 5.59 -5.88 14.84
CA VAL A 54 4.65 -6.60 13.97
C VAL A 54 3.39 -6.99 14.74
N ARG A 55 3.57 -7.54 15.95
CA ARG A 55 2.45 -7.88 16.85
C ARG A 55 1.61 -6.66 17.19
N THR A 56 2.28 -5.53 17.49
CA THR A 56 1.59 -4.27 17.78
C THR A 56 0.79 -3.75 16.59
N LEU A 57 1.32 -3.84 15.36
CA LEU A 57 0.63 -3.41 14.14
C LEU A 57 -0.60 -4.30 13.86
N VAL A 58 -0.46 -5.62 13.97
CA VAL A 58 -1.57 -6.58 13.80
C VAL A 58 -2.69 -6.28 14.80
N LEU A 59 -2.35 -6.14 16.09
CA LEU A 59 -3.33 -5.81 17.11
C LEU A 59 -3.97 -4.42 16.90
N GLY A 60 -3.19 -3.42 16.48
CA GLY A 60 -3.72 -2.08 16.21
C GLY A 60 -4.72 -2.07 15.05
N ALA A 61 -4.42 -2.81 13.98
CA ALA A 61 -5.33 -2.98 12.85
C ALA A 61 -6.58 -3.78 13.23
N ALA A 62 -6.44 -4.82 14.05
CA ALA A 62 -7.57 -5.61 14.55
C ALA A 62 -8.51 -4.77 15.43
N VAL A 63 -7.98 -3.97 16.37
CA VAL A 63 -8.78 -3.05 17.18
C VAL A 63 -9.54 -2.05 16.31
N ARG A 64 -8.88 -1.49 15.28
CA ARG A 64 -9.53 -0.57 14.34
C ARG A 64 -10.68 -1.25 13.59
N TYR A 65 -10.49 -2.49 13.16
CA TYR A 65 -11.53 -3.28 12.50
C TYR A 65 -12.71 -3.58 13.44
N MET A 66 -12.46 -4.02 14.66
CA MET A 66 -13.51 -4.32 15.65
C MET A 66 -14.37 -3.10 16.02
N ARG A 67 -13.87 -1.87 15.83
CA ARG A 67 -14.65 -0.64 16.04
C ARG A 67 -15.63 -0.32 14.90
N ASN A 68 -15.46 -0.91 13.72
CA ASN A 68 -16.35 -0.73 12.58
C ASN A 68 -16.33 -1.99 11.68
N PRO A 69 -16.82 -3.14 12.18
CA PRO A 69 -16.80 -4.39 11.43
C PRO A 69 -17.76 -4.35 10.24
N GLU A 70 -18.88 -3.64 10.36
CA GLU A 70 -19.89 -3.45 9.32
C GLU A 70 -19.44 -2.55 8.15
N GLY A 71 -18.33 -1.83 8.33
CA GLY A 71 -17.77 -1.02 7.25
C GLY A 71 -18.57 0.22 6.90
N TYR A 72 -19.14 0.89 7.90
CA TYR A 72 -19.79 2.17 7.66
C TYR A 72 -18.76 3.22 7.21
N VAL A 73 -19.02 3.87 6.08
CA VAL A 73 -18.23 5.04 5.61
C VAL A 73 -18.81 6.33 6.19
N THR A 74 -20.13 6.38 6.34
CA THR A 74 -20.85 7.48 6.98
C THR A 74 -21.99 6.90 7.80
N SER A 75 -22.11 7.34 9.05
CA SER A 75 -23.25 7.05 9.91
C SER A 75 -23.94 8.35 10.30
N ARG A 76 -25.26 8.38 10.20
CA ARG A 76 -26.09 9.52 10.58
C ARG A 76 -27.07 9.09 11.65
N ALA A 77 -27.03 9.78 12.79
CA ALA A 77 -27.95 9.60 13.90
C ALA A 77 -28.56 10.95 14.25
N GLY A 78 -29.75 11.23 13.70
CA GLY A 78 -30.39 12.54 13.85
C GLY A 78 -29.55 13.67 13.25
N ASP A 79 -29.07 14.58 14.11
CA ASP A 79 -28.23 15.73 13.74
C ASP A 79 -26.72 15.44 13.78
N GLU A 80 -26.29 14.28 14.29
CA GLU A 80 -24.88 13.90 14.29
C GLU A 80 -24.53 13.12 13.02
N THR A 81 -23.49 13.58 12.32
CA THR A 81 -22.89 12.86 11.19
C THR A 81 -21.48 12.45 11.57
N LEU A 82 -21.26 11.14 11.69
CA LEU A 82 -19.93 10.56 11.84
C LEU A 82 -19.46 10.04 10.48
N THR A 83 -18.34 10.57 10.00
CA THR A 83 -17.76 10.18 8.70
C THR A 83 -16.40 9.57 8.92
N TRP A 84 -16.20 8.35 8.44
CA TRP A 84 -14.90 7.69 8.38
C TRP A 84 -14.26 8.00 7.03
N ALA A 85 -13.54 9.13 6.95
CA ALA A 85 -12.85 9.55 5.75
C ALA A 85 -11.79 8.52 5.31
N GLU A 86 -11.55 8.39 4.01
CA GLU A 86 -10.49 7.56 3.40
C GLU A 86 -10.66 6.03 3.51
N LEU A 87 -11.80 5.53 4.03
CA LEU A 87 -12.05 4.09 4.13
C LEU A 87 -12.41 3.46 2.77
N GLY A 88 -13.30 4.12 2.01
CA GLY A 88 -13.69 3.67 0.66
C GLY A 88 -14.03 2.18 0.60
N ASP A 89 -13.47 1.48 -0.39
CA ASP A 89 -13.67 0.04 -0.61
C ASP A 89 -13.07 -0.87 0.48
N ARG A 90 -12.26 -0.32 1.40
CA ARG A 90 -11.65 -1.07 2.50
C ARG A 90 -12.55 -1.14 3.74
N ALA A 91 -13.68 -0.44 3.72
CA ALA A 91 -14.64 -0.47 4.80
C ALA A 91 -15.15 -1.91 5.01
N GLY A 92 -15.21 -2.35 6.28
CA GLY A 92 -15.74 -3.67 6.65
C GLY A 92 -14.75 -4.82 6.45
N SER A 93 -13.48 -4.52 6.14
CA SER A 93 -12.41 -5.51 6.06
C SER A 93 -11.27 -5.18 7.02
N ALA A 94 -10.65 -6.21 7.59
CA ALA A 94 -9.45 -6.06 8.39
C ALA A 94 -8.26 -5.70 7.48
N HIS A 95 -7.75 -4.49 7.60
CA HIS A 95 -6.72 -3.96 6.71
C HIS A 95 -5.66 -3.16 7.46
N PHE A 96 -4.45 -3.12 6.91
CA PHE A 96 -3.41 -2.19 7.34
C PHE A 96 -3.58 -0.83 6.64
N ASN A 97 -3.26 0.25 7.35
CA ASN A 97 -3.13 1.56 6.75
C ASN A 97 -1.78 1.72 6.03
N ARG A 98 -1.61 2.80 5.28
CA ARG A 98 -0.44 2.98 4.40
C ARG A 98 0.87 3.02 5.19
N ASP A 99 0.86 3.61 6.39
CA ASP A 99 2.05 3.74 7.22
C ASP A 99 2.40 2.42 7.92
N GLU A 100 1.41 1.64 8.35
CA GLU A 100 1.59 0.26 8.83
C GLU A 100 2.21 -0.63 7.74
N LEU A 101 1.69 -0.56 6.50
CA LEU A 101 2.23 -1.30 5.36
C LEU A 101 3.68 -0.89 5.04
N ARG A 102 3.98 0.41 5.11
CA ARG A 102 5.35 0.92 4.92
C ARG A 102 6.30 0.37 6.00
N ALA A 103 5.86 0.36 7.26
CA ALA A 103 6.64 -0.21 8.36
C ALA A 103 6.88 -1.72 8.17
N LEU A 104 5.84 -2.49 7.81
CA LEU A 104 5.94 -3.92 7.52
C LEU A 104 6.91 -4.20 6.36
N THR A 105 6.80 -3.42 5.28
CA THR A 105 7.66 -3.55 4.10
C THR A 105 9.11 -3.22 4.43
N ALA A 106 9.36 -2.20 5.25
CA ALA A 106 10.71 -1.86 5.72
C ALA A 106 11.36 -3.01 6.52
N MET A 107 10.58 -3.71 7.34
CA MET A 107 11.03 -4.89 8.08
C MET A 107 11.18 -6.15 7.19
N SER A 108 10.58 -6.15 5.98
CA SER A 108 10.67 -7.29 5.08
C SER A 108 12.11 -7.55 4.61
N GLY A 109 12.94 -6.51 4.56
CA GLY A 109 14.26 -6.54 3.94
C GLY A 109 14.23 -6.79 2.42
N LYS A 110 13.05 -6.66 1.78
CA LYS A 110 12.92 -6.64 0.32
C LYS A 110 13.36 -5.25 -0.16
N THR A 111 14.38 -5.21 -1.01
CA THR A 111 14.82 -3.97 -1.67
C THR A 111 14.20 -3.93 -3.07
N ALA A 112 13.61 -2.79 -3.44
CA ALA A 112 13.15 -2.58 -4.82
C ALA A 112 14.33 -2.19 -5.72
N LEU A 113 14.40 -2.78 -6.91
CA LEU A 113 15.34 -2.35 -7.95
C LEU A 113 14.77 -1.11 -8.64
N LEU A 114 15.52 -0.01 -8.65
CA LEU A 114 15.18 1.20 -9.39
C LEU A 114 16.13 1.33 -10.58
N SER A 115 15.58 1.43 -11.79
CA SER A 115 16.35 1.83 -12.97
C SER A 115 16.37 3.35 -13.05
N VAL A 116 17.55 3.95 -12.91
CA VAL A 116 17.74 5.39 -13.09
C VAL A 116 18.42 5.61 -14.44
N PRO A 117 17.76 6.30 -15.40
CA PRO A 117 18.40 6.61 -16.66
C PRO A 117 19.55 7.58 -16.41
N THR A 118 20.79 7.14 -16.63
CA THR A 118 21.97 8.01 -16.60
C THR A 118 22.20 8.57 -18.00
N THR A 119 22.18 9.90 -18.14
CA THR A 119 22.73 10.55 -19.33
C THR A 119 24.20 10.91 -19.09
N SER A 120 25.06 10.69 -20.07
CA SER A 120 26.46 11.12 -19.97
C SER A 120 26.54 12.64 -20.10
N TRP A 121 27.41 13.27 -19.30
CA TRP A 121 27.70 14.69 -19.41
C TRP A 121 28.25 14.96 -20.82
N ALA A 122 27.49 15.71 -21.63
CA ALA A 122 27.69 16.01 -23.06
C ALA A 122 27.00 15.11 -24.11
N ALA A 123 26.27 14.05 -23.73
CA ALA A 123 25.33 13.44 -24.67
C ALA A 123 24.08 14.31 -24.79
N ARG A 124 24.12 15.31 -25.67
CA ARG A 124 22.88 15.84 -26.23
C ARG A 124 22.24 14.68 -26.99
N PRO A 125 21.00 14.25 -26.65
CA PRO A 125 20.29 13.34 -27.54
C PRO A 125 20.28 14.02 -28.91
N LYS A 126 20.87 13.37 -29.91
CA LYS A 126 20.84 13.87 -31.27
C LYS A 126 19.35 13.95 -31.61
N PRO A 127 18.75 15.14 -31.81
CA PRO A 127 17.35 15.19 -32.14
C PRO A 127 17.17 14.36 -33.42
N ASP A 128 16.25 13.39 -33.39
CA ASP A 128 15.84 12.70 -34.60
C ASP A 128 15.49 13.77 -35.63
N ALA A 129 15.95 13.58 -36.88
CA ALA A 129 15.81 14.60 -37.91
C ALA A 129 14.35 15.05 -38.00
N SER A 130 14.07 16.28 -37.57
CA SER A 130 12.76 16.89 -37.73
C SER A 130 12.56 17.13 -39.23
N TYR A 131 11.42 16.69 -39.79
CA TYR A 131 11.10 16.88 -41.20
C TYR A 131 10.00 17.93 -41.37
N VAL A 132 10.13 18.79 -42.36
CA VAL A 132 9.08 19.75 -42.70
C VAL A 132 7.98 19.03 -43.48
N PRO A 133 6.69 19.24 -43.13
CA PRO A 133 5.59 18.68 -43.91
C PRO A 133 5.57 19.30 -45.30
N VAL A 134 5.77 18.47 -46.34
CA VAL A 134 5.69 18.87 -47.75
C VAL A 134 4.41 18.33 -48.37
N THR A 135 3.69 19.20 -49.08
CA THR A 135 2.51 18.81 -49.86
C THR A 135 2.95 18.20 -51.19
N GLY A 136 2.44 17.00 -51.52
CA GLY A 136 2.71 16.33 -52.80
C GLY A 136 3.43 14.97 -52.75
N GLY A 137 3.68 14.40 -51.57
CA GLY A 137 4.07 12.98 -51.44
C GLY A 137 5.48 12.59 -51.91
N GLY A 138 6.32 13.55 -52.30
CA GLY A 138 7.73 13.35 -52.63
C GLY A 138 8.67 13.75 -51.48
N LYS A 139 9.80 13.03 -51.35
CA LYS A 139 10.92 13.15 -50.38
C LYS A 139 10.79 14.25 -49.29
N ARG A 140 10.75 13.81 -48.02
CA ARG A 140 10.75 14.69 -46.83
C ARG A 140 12.01 15.56 -46.79
N LEU A 141 11.83 16.87 -46.61
CA LEU A 141 12.93 17.82 -46.43
C LEU A 141 13.30 17.88 -44.93
N PRO A 142 14.57 17.64 -44.55
CA PRO A 142 15.01 17.86 -43.18
C PRO A 142 14.89 19.35 -42.82
N MET A 143 14.53 19.63 -41.57
CA MET A 143 14.28 20.99 -41.06
C MET A 143 15.57 21.83 -40.92
N PHE A 144 16.74 21.23 -41.11
CA PHE A 144 18.04 21.91 -41.10
C PHE A 144 18.81 21.63 -42.39
N SER A 145 19.58 22.61 -42.86
CA SER A 145 20.52 22.43 -43.96
C SER A 145 21.79 21.76 -43.44
N ASP A 146 21.95 20.48 -43.75
CA ASP A 146 23.16 19.68 -43.56
C ASP A 146 23.52 19.25 -42.11
N PRO A 147 23.85 17.96 -41.85
CA PRO A 147 24.43 17.52 -40.58
C PRO A 147 25.79 18.13 -40.19
N GLU A 148 26.53 18.79 -41.09
CA GLU A 148 27.87 19.32 -40.77
C GLU A 148 27.95 20.81 -40.38
N SER A 149 26.97 21.66 -40.72
CA SER A 149 27.05 23.10 -40.40
C SER A 149 25.68 23.69 -40.05
N PRO A 150 25.39 23.97 -38.76
CA PRO A 150 24.15 24.60 -38.35
C PRO A 150 24.31 26.13 -38.37
N TRP A 151 24.49 26.70 -39.56
CA TRP A 151 24.24 28.11 -39.90
C TRP A 151 24.25 28.29 -41.41
#